data_AF-A0A402CNT4-F1
#
_entry.id   AF-A0A402CNT4-F1
#
_cell.length_a   1.000
_cell.length_b   1.000
_cell.length_c   1.000
_cell.angle_alpha   90.00
_cell.angle_beta   90.00
_cell.angle_gamma   90.00
#
_symmetry.space_group_name_H-M   'P 1'
#
loop_
_entity.id
_entity.type
_entity.pdbx_description
1 polymer ?
#
loop_
_entity_poly.entity_id
_entity_poly.type
_entity_poly.pdbx_seq_one_letter_code
_entity_poly.pdbx_strand_id
1 'polypeptide(L)'
;MVTKKWNVDRCVKEAREWISHSEDFQFRQPVAHLASIKDWRQEIGHAPFRLDQISHWYGQHAAIAYYENDWRRMSEFASLAAYCDAVSIAVNVNVRTARPNLSGGSQAKAGLKLARAIVIGRDEEARIIARKISQEHSNNRWYDAGATAIGPFCVRLYADYLGEADPFLGVTVRELPAYQTILEYWRDPNEQKIRSALYDAGQRHVAQSALSHSMMDVEWPEFQSFPAEILAILKLREAFGLPAFSNMPWPDGLAYAILPETFPPVPYPDFLTALIQSIRKKAPAFRDGLPTIDSVGQAQAPGDKSQNPFTRILRLVGITRDR
;
A
#
# COMPACT_ATOMS: atom_id res chain seq x y z
N MET A 1 29.14 -16.15 -5.96
CA MET A 1 27.85 -15.72 -5.37
C MET A 1 26.75 -16.20 -6.29
N VAL A 2 25.83 -17.05 -5.81
CA VAL A 2 24.69 -17.51 -6.61
C VAL A 2 23.66 -16.39 -6.59
N THR A 3 23.54 -15.63 -7.68
CA THR A 3 22.43 -14.71 -7.89
C THR A 3 21.16 -15.54 -8.06
N LYS A 4 20.37 -15.69 -6.99
CA LYS A 4 19.03 -16.26 -7.12
C LYS A 4 18.25 -15.36 -8.08
N LYS A 5 17.91 -15.89 -9.25
CA LYS A 5 17.03 -15.21 -10.20
C LYS A 5 15.66 -15.02 -9.55
N TRP A 6 15.07 -13.86 -9.79
CA TRP A 6 13.68 -13.60 -9.46
C TRP A 6 12.77 -14.63 -10.14
N ASN A 7 11.79 -15.16 -9.41
CA ASN A 7 10.92 -16.23 -9.88
C ASN A 7 9.47 -15.93 -9.48
N VAL A 8 8.64 -15.52 -10.44
CA VAL A 8 7.22 -15.18 -10.24
C VAL A 8 6.44 -16.36 -9.69
N ASP A 9 6.65 -17.56 -10.26
CA ASP A 9 5.92 -18.77 -9.88
C ASP A 9 6.14 -19.09 -8.41
N ARG A 10 7.36 -18.86 -7.91
CA ARG A 10 7.69 -18.99 -6.50
C ARG A 10 6.88 -18.01 -5.65
N CYS A 11 6.78 -16.75 -6.03
CA CYS A 11 6.07 -15.75 -5.24
C CYS A 11 4.56 -15.99 -5.22
N VAL A 12 3.99 -16.43 -6.34
CA VAL A 12 2.58 -16.85 -6.43
C VAL A 12 2.34 -18.08 -5.58
N LYS A 13 3.27 -19.04 -5.57
CA LYS A 13 3.22 -20.21 -4.69
C LYS A 13 3.26 -19.80 -3.21
N GLU A 14 4.18 -18.94 -2.81
CA GLU A 14 4.28 -18.42 -1.44
C GLU A 14 3.02 -17.65 -1.03
N ALA A 15 2.44 -16.83 -1.92
CA ALA A 15 1.18 -16.12 -1.70
C ALA A 15 0.02 -17.11 -1.48
N ARG A 16 -0.09 -18.14 -2.33
CA ARG A 16 -1.12 -19.19 -2.22
C ARG A 16 -0.94 -20.01 -0.93
N GLU A 17 0.28 -20.36 -0.59
CA GLU A 17 0.62 -21.06 0.66
C GLU A 17 0.29 -20.21 1.88
N TRP A 18 0.60 -18.91 1.87
CA TRP A 18 0.25 -18.01 2.96
C TRP A 18 -1.28 -17.91 3.15
N ILE A 19 -2.02 -17.76 2.05
CA ILE A 19 -3.49 -17.73 2.09
C ILE A 19 -4.04 -19.06 2.63
N SER A 20 -3.51 -20.21 2.18
CA SER A 20 -4.00 -21.53 2.59
C SER A 20 -3.65 -21.91 4.02
N HIS A 21 -2.53 -21.44 4.57
CA HIS A 21 -2.04 -21.75 5.92
C HIS A 21 -2.34 -20.67 6.97
N SER A 22 -3.15 -19.65 6.63
CA SER A 22 -3.65 -18.68 7.61
C SER A 22 -4.67 -19.35 8.55
N GLU A 23 -4.18 -20.15 9.49
CA GLU A 23 -4.97 -20.82 10.53
C GLU A 23 -5.41 -19.85 11.65
N ASP A 24 -4.76 -18.69 11.76
CA ASP A 24 -5.14 -17.66 12.71
C ASP A 24 -6.52 -17.06 12.34
N PHE A 25 -7.49 -17.21 13.25
CA PHE A 25 -8.86 -16.69 13.12
C PHE A 25 -8.90 -15.20 12.76
N GLN A 26 -7.89 -14.44 13.20
CA GLN A 26 -7.71 -13.02 12.89
C GLN A 26 -7.59 -12.73 11.39
N PHE A 27 -7.07 -13.67 10.59
CA PHE A 27 -6.95 -13.54 9.13
C PHE A 27 -8.17 -14.08 8.37
N ARG A 28 -8.98 -14.95 8.98
CA ARG A 28 -10.19 -15.51 8.35
C ARG A 28 -11.43 -14.62 8.50
N GLN A 29 -11.54 -13.87 9.59
CA GLN A 29 -12.68 -12.96 9.83
C GLN A 29 -12.25 -11.57 10.39
N PRO A 30 -11.31 -10.88 9.74
CA PRO A 30 -10.78 -9.62 10.27
C PRO A 30 -11.84 -8.52 10.43
N VAL A 31 -12.88 -8.54 9.58
CA VAL A 31 -14.04 -7.65 9.66
C VAL A 31 -14.87 -7.91 10.92
N ALA A 32 -15.14 -9.17 11.26
CA ALA A 32 -15.90 -9.53 12.47
C ALA A 32 -15.16 -9.10 13.74
N HIS A 33 -13.83 -9.21 13.72
CA HIS A 33 -13.00 -8.78 14.84
C HIS A 33 -12.97 -7.25 14.98
N LEU A 34 -12.86 -6.48 13.89
CA LEU A 34 -13.01 -5.01 13.93
C LEU A 34 -14.37 -4.59 14.49
N ALA A 35 -15.44 -5.28 14.10
CA ALA A 35 -16.79 -5.02 14.62
C ALA A 35 -16.94 -5.35 16.12
N SER A 36 -16.08 -6.20 16.68
CA SER A 36 -16.14 -6.58 18.10
C SER A 36 -15.50 -5.56 19.05
N ILE A 37 -14.86 -4.50 18.54
CA ILE A 37 -14.22 -3.46 19.39
C ILE A 37 -15.30 -2.66 20.12
N LYS A 38 -15.36 -2.84 21.44
CA LYS A 38 -16.38 -2.20 22.30
C LYS A 38 -15.95 -0.80 22.73
N ASP A 39 -14.69 -0.62 23.12
CA ASP A 39 -14.13 0.68 23.50
C ASP A 39 -13.08 1.15 22.48
N TRP A 40 -13.53 1.97 21.55
CA TRP A 40 -12.68 2.63 20.54
C TRP A 40 -11.68 3.63 21.13
N ARG A 41 -11.71 3.93 22.43
CA ARG A 41 -10.61 4.67 23.06
C ARG A 41 -9.54 3.69 23.47
N GLN A 42 -9.86 2.62 24.17
CA GLN A 42 -8.84 1.71 24.71
C GLN A 42 -8.26 0.78 23.63
N GLU A 43 -9.10 0.26 22.74
CA GLU A 43 -8.73 -0.81 21.80
C GLU A 43 -8.36 -0.33 20.39
N ILE A 44 -8.49 0.97 20.08
CA ILE A 44 -8.15 1.52 18.75
C ILE A 44 -6.69 1.31 18.37
N GLY A 45 -5.79 1.11 19.35
CA GLY A 45 -4.41 0.72 19.08
C GLY A 45 -4.28 -0.60 18.30
N HIS A 46 -5.28 -1.49 18.37
CA HIS A 46 -5.30 -2.74 17.61
C HIS A 46 -5.91 -2.61 16.21
N ALA A 47 -6.65 -1.53 15.93
CA ALA A 47 -7.30 -1.34 14.63
C ALA A 47 -6.28 -1.24 13.46
N PRO A 48 -5.17 -0.46 13.57
CA PRO A 48 -4.14 -0.42 12.53
C PRO A 48 -3.53 -1.79 12.23
N PHE A 49 -3.18 -2.55 13.26
CA PHE A 49 -2.60 -3.89 13.08
C PHE A 49 -3.55 -4.81 12.28
N ARG A 50 -4.85 -4.79 12.58
CA ARG A 50 -5.85 -5.57 11.85
C ARG A 50 -6.04 -5.08 10.41
N LEU A 51 -6.06 -3.76 10.20
CA LEU A 51 -6.14 -3.19 8.86
C LEU A 51 -4.91 -3.52 8.02
N ASP A 52 -3.73 -3.57 8.64
CA ASP A 52 -2.49 -4.02 7.99
C ASP A 52 -2.59 -5.50 7.57
N GLN A 53 -3.17 -6.35 8.41
CA GLN A 53 -3.44 -7.77 8.06
C GLN A 53 -4.43 -7.89 6.89
N ILE A 54 -5.53 -7.11 6.90
CA ILE A 54 -6.51 -7.09 5.80
C ILE A 54 -5.86 -6.59 4.51
N SER A 55 -5.09 -5.50 4.59
CA SER A 55 -4.35 -4.95 3.47
C SER A 55 -3.40 -5.99 2.88
N HIS A 56 -2.66 -6.69 3.74
CA HIS A 56 -1.77 -7.76 3.32
C HIS A 56 -2.52 -8.88 2.60
N TRP A 57 -3.65 -9.33 3.15
CA TRP A 57 -4.51 -10.33 2.52
C TRP A 57 -4.94 -9.90 1.11
N TYR A 58 -5.45 -8.68 0.97
CA TYR A 58 -5.83 -8.14 -0.35
C TYR A 58 -4.62 -8.02 -1.28
N GLY A 59 -3.45 -7.63 -0.77
CA GLY A 59 -2.21 -7.59 -1.54
C GLY A 59 -1.83 -8.95 -2.13
N GLN A 60 -1.92 -10.02 -1.34
CA GLN A 60 -1.65 -11.40 -1.82
C GLN A 60 -2.63 -11.83 -2.91
N HIS A 61 -3.92 -11.52 -2.76
CA HIS A 61 -4.92 -11.80 -3.79
C HIS A 61 -4.72 -10.97 -5.06
N ALA A 62 -4.30 -9.71 -4.93
CA ALA A 62 -3.94 -8.89 -6.08
C ALA A 62 -2.74 -9.48 -6.84
N ALA A 63 -1.73 -9.98 -6.12
CA ALA A 63 -0.57 -10.64 -6.72
C ALA A 63 -0.94 -11.91 -7.50
N ILE A 64 -1.84 -12.74 -6.94
CA ILE A 64 -2.34 -13.95 -7.62
C ILE A 64 -3.14 -13.57 -8.86
N ALA A 65 -4.08 -12.62 -8.74
CA ALA A 65 -4.90 -12.17 -9.85
C ALA A 65 -4.06 -11.57 -10.99
N TYR A 66 -3.01 -10.82 -10.65
CA TYR A 66 -2.04 -10.32 -11.60
C TYR A 66 -1.39 -11.44 -12.43
N TYR A 67 -0.91 -12.49 -11.76
CA TYR A 67 -0.30 -13.64 -12.43
C TYR A 67 -1.29 -14.44 -13.29
N GLU A 68 -2.53 -14.53 -12.84
CA GLU A 68 -3.62 -15.18 -13.59
C GLU A 68 -4.13 -14.32 -14.76
N ASN A 69 -3.54 -13.14 -14.98
CA ASN A 69 -3.97 -12.13 -15.96
C ASN A 69 -5.42 -11.66 -15.74
N ASP A 70 -5.93 -11.75 -14.51
CA ASP A 70 -7.24 -11.23 -14.11
C ASP A 70 -7.10 -9.78 -13.62
N TRP A 71 -6.97 -8.86 -14.57
CA TRP A 71 -6.77 -7.44 -14.32
C TRP A 71 -7.89 -6.80 -13.49
N ARG A 72 -9.11 -7.30 -13.64
CA ARG A 72 -10.26 -6.80 -12.88
C ARG A 72 -10.10 -7.13 -11.41
N ARG A 73 -9.84 -8.39 -11.06
CA ARG A 73 -9.64 -8.81 -9.66
C ARG A 73 -8.38 -8.23 -9.07
N MET A 74 -7.31 -8.13 -9.85
CA MET A 74 -6.07 -7.47 -9.44
C MET A 74 -6.34 -6.02 -9.02
N SER A 75 -7.05 -5.25 -9.87
CA SER A 75 -7.40 -3.87 -9.56
C SER A 75 -8.31 -3.74 -8.34
N GLU A 76 -9.31 -4.62 -8.22
CA GLU A 76 -10.22 -4.66 -7.09
C GLU A 76 -9.44 -4.85 -5.77
N PHE A 77 -8.65 -5.92 -5.70
CA PHE A 77 -7.90 -6.24 -4.49
C PHE A 77 -6.81 -5.22 -4.18
N ALA A 78 -6.08 -4.71 -5.17
CA ALA A 78 -5.09 -3.67 -4.93
C ALA A 78 -5.72 -2.38 -4.37
N SER A 79 -6.92 -2.02 -4.83
CA SER A 79 -7.67 -0.88 -4.31
C SER A 79 -8.11 -1.09 -2.87
N LEU A 80 -8.64 -2.28 -2.56
CA LEU A 80 -9.05 -2.62 -1.20
C LEU A 80 -7.85 -2.63 -0.23
N ALA A 81 -6.68 -3.07 -0.68
CA ALA A 81 -5.44 -2.98 0.09
C ALA A 81 -5.07 -1.52 0.37
N ALA A 82 -5.09 -0.65 -0.65
CA ALA A 82 -4.77 0.77 -0.49
C ALA A 82 -5.74 1.50 0.47
N TYR A 83 -7.04 1.18 0.42
CA TYR A 83 -8.00 1.72 1.39
C TYR A 83 -7.66 1.32 2.83
N CYS A 84 -7.34 0.04 3.03
CA CYS A 84 -6.95 -0.47 4.35
C CYS A 84 -5.65 0.17 4.84
N ASP A 85 -4.66 0.32 3.97
CA ASP A 85 -3.38 0.98 4.26
C ASP A 85 -3.57 2.44 4.68
N ALA A 86 -4.30 3.22 3.91
CA ALA A 86 -4.52 4.64 4.20
C ALA A 86 -5.23 4.83 5.55
N VAL A 87 -6.28 4.05 5.82
CA VAL A 87 -6.99 4.10 7.11
C VAL A 87 -6.10 3.60 8.25
N SER A 88 -5.34 2.52 8.06
CA SER A 88 -4.42 1.96 9.06
C SER A 88 -3.40 3.00 9.51
N ILE A 89 -2.71 3.59 8.54
CA ILE A 89 -1.66 4.60 8.76
C ILE A 89 -2.27 5.83 9.44
N ALA A 90 -3.39 6.34 8.94
CA ALA A 90 -4.06 7.50 9.53
C ALA A 90 -4.47 7.25 10.99
N VAL A 91 -5.08 6.10 11.29
CA VAL A 91 -5.46 5.74 12.65
C VAL A 91 -4.23 5.57 13.53
N ASN A 92 -3.18 4.88 13.08
CA ASN A 92 -1.98 4.66 13.89
C ASN A 92 -1.32 5.99 14.28
N VAL A 93 -1.10 6.88 13.31
CA VAL A 93 -0.50 8.20 13.55
C VAL A 93 -1.38 9.04 14.48
N ASN A 94 -2.69 8.99 14.34
CA ASN A 94 -3.61 9.70 15.23
C ASN A 94 -3.57 9.13 16.67
N VAL A 95 -3.50 7.81 16.82
CA VAL A 95 -3.37 7.16 18.13
C VAL A 95 -2.06 7.56 18.80
N ARG A 96 -0.93 7.50 18.09
CA ARG A 96 0.38 7.95 18.61
C ARG A 96 0.39 9.44 18.96
N THR A 97 -0.32 10.26 18.19
CA THR A 97 -0.46 11.70 18.46
C THR A 97 -1.23 11.95 19.76
N ALA A 98 -2.36 11.28 19.96
CA ALA A 98 -3.14 11.44 21.17
C ALA A 98 -2.54 10.70 22.38
N ARG A 99 -1.65 9.72 22.15
CA ARG A 99 -1.01 8.88 23.18
C ARG A 99 0.49 8.75 22.92
N PRO A 100 1.26 9.82 23.16
CA PRO A 100 2.70 9.82 22.87
C PRO A 100 3.50 8.78 23.68
N ASN A 101 2.97 8.32 24.82
CA ASN A 101 3.63 7.34 25.68
C ASN A 101 3.41 5.88 25.23
N LEU A 102 2.56 5.63 24.23
CA LEU A 102 2.44 4.30 23.64
C LEU A 102 3.47 4.16 22.53
N SER A 103 4.31 3.13 22.60
CA SER A 103 5.10 2.68 21.46
C SER A 103 4.13 2.26 20.35
N GLY A 104 4.00 3.09 19.31
CA GLY A 104 3.25 2.73 18.13
C GLY A 104 4.01 1.68 17.33
N GLY A 105 3.29 0.79 16.65
CA GLY A 105 3.90 -0.18 15.73
C GLY A 105 4.70 0.52 14.63
N SER A 106 5.82 -0.08 14.24
CA SER A 106 6.71 0.42 13.18
C SER A 106 5.93 0.73 11.90
N GLN A 107 6.20 1.90 11.31
CA GLN A 107 5.68 2.34 10.01
C GLN A 107 6.70 2.14 8.88
N ALA A 108 7.65 1.21 9.06
CA ALA A 108 8.73 0.93 8.12
C ALA A 108 8.27 0.74 6.65
N LYS A 109 7.04 0.25 6.46
CA LYS A 109 6.46 -0.05 5.14
C LYS A 109 5.57 1.06 4.58
N ALA A 110 5.36 2.17 5.27
CA ALA A 110 4.41 3.20 4.83
C ALA A 110 4.80 3.82 3.46
N GLY A 111 6.10 3.91 3.14
CA GLY A 111 6.58 4.33 1.83
C GLY A 111 6.16 3.42 0.68
N LEU A 112 6.17 2.10 0.89
CA LEU A 112 5.67 1.14 -0.07
C LEU A 112 4.16 1.25 -0.26
N LYS A 113 3.44 1.42 0.85
CA LYS A 113 1.98 1.60 0.83
C LYS A 113 1.60 2.83 0.01
N LEU A 114 2.35 3.92 0.17
CA LEU A 114 2.25 5.11 -0.67
C LEU A 114 2.53 4.77 -2.14
N ALA A 115 3.65 4.12 -2.44
CA ALA A 115 4.00 3.75 -3.81
C ALA A 115 2.94 2.89 -4.49
N ARG A 116 2.36 1.91 -3.78
CA ARG A 116 1.24 1.10 -4.27
C ARG A 116 0.04 1.97 -4.60
N ALA A 117 -0.38 2.87 -3.70
CA ALA A 117 -1.51 3.76 -3.94
C ALA A 117 -1.30 4.65 -5.18
N ILE A 118 -0.09 5.15 -5.38
CA ILE A 118 0.30 5.91 -6.59
C ILE A 118 0.14 5.04 -7.85
N VAL A 119 0.72 3.84 -7.82
CA VAL A 119 0.71 2.90 -8.96
C VAL A 119 -0.71 2.61 -9.45
N ILE A 120 -1.66 2.43 -8.52
CA ILE A 120 -3.04 2.10 -8.84
C ILE A 120 -3.96 3.33 -9.02
N GLY A 121 -3.40 4.55 -9.03
CA GLY A 121 -4.16 5.79 -9.23
C GLY A 121 -5.14 6.13 -8.09
N ARG A 122 -4.79 5.80 -6.84
CA ARG A 122 -5.57 6.08 -5.64
C ARG A 122 -5.05 7.34 -4.95
N ASP A 123 -5.32 8.49 -5.57
CA ASP A 123 -4.76 9.79 -5.18
C ASP A 123 -5.16 10.25 -3.76
N GLU A 124 -6.41 10.00 -3.35
CA GLU A 124 -6.88 10.34 -1.99
C GLU A 124 -6.08 9.54 -0.95
N GLU A 125 -5.97 8.23 -1.15
CA GLU A 125 -5.22 7.33 -0.28
C GLU A 125 -3.73 7.69 -0.26
N ALA A 126 -3.13 7.96 -1.41
CA ALA A 126 -1.73 8.39 -1.52
C ALA A 126 -1.49 9.71 -0.74
N ARG A 127 -2.39 10.69 -0.85
CA ARG A 127 -2.30 11.95 -0.09
C ARG A 127 -2.42 11.72 1.42
N ILE A 128 -3.34 10.86 1.86
CA ILE A 128 -3.49 10.52 3.28
C ILE A 128 -2.20 9.91 3.81
N ILE A 129 -1.66 8.90 3.12
CA ILE A 129 -0.44 8.22 3.53
C ILE A 129 0.73 9.21 3.58
N ALA A 130 0.97 9.98 2.52
CA ALA A 130 2.06 10.94 2.44
C ALA A 130 2.00 11.97 3.59
N ARG A 131 0.83 12.58 3.82
CA ARG A 131 0.64 13.56 4.91
C ARG A 131 0.92 12.95 6.28
N LYS A 132 0.50 11.70 6.51
CA LYS A 132 0.71 11.02 7.80
C LYS A 132 2.16 10.63 8.02
N ILE A 133 2.88 10.24 6.97
CA ILE A 133 4.34 10.05 7.05
C ILE A 133 5.04 11.38 7.37
N SER A 134 4.71 12.47 6.67
CA SER A 134 5.28 13.79 6.93
C SER A 134 4.99 14.28 8.35
N GLN A 135 3.79 14.04 8.87
CA GLN A 135 3.42 14.35 10.26
C GLN A 135 4.26 13.56 11.28
N GLU A 136 4.52 12.27 11.03
CA GLU A 136 5.40 11.49 11.92
C GLU A 136 6.84 11.98 11.87
N HIS A 137 7.32 12.37 10.69
CA HIS A 137 8.64 12.97 10.53
C HIS A 137 8.78 14.29 11.29
N SER A 138 7.83 15.23 11.13
CA SER A 138 7.85 16.53 11.83
C SER A 138 7.79 16.39 13.36
N ASN A 139 7.21 15.30 13.85
CA ASN A 139 7.14 14.98 15.27
C ASN A 139 8.36 14.21 15.79
N ASN A 140 9.41 14.02 14.98
CA ASN A 140 10.59 13.19 15.29
C ASN A 140 10.25 11.75 15.69
N ARG A 141 9.10 11.22 15.23
CA ARG A 141 8.62 9.86 15.54
C ARG A 141 8.95 8.82 14.46
N TRP A 142 9.63 9.27 13.42
CA TRP A 142 10.09 8.45 12.29
C TRP A 142 11.37 7.64 12.60
N TYR A 143 11.97 7.85 13.77
CA TYR A 143 13.22 7.19 14.15
C TYR A 143 12.95 5.93 14.97
N ASP A 144 13.01 4.78 14.31
CA ASP A 144 13.79 3.67 14.85
C ASP A 144 14.35 2.81 13.72
N ALA A 145 15.44 2.10 14.01
CA ALA A 145 16.42 1.45 13.13
C ALA A 145 15.93 0.51 11.98
N GLY A 146 14.64 0.49 11.65
CA GLY A 146 14.05 -0.25 10.53
C GLY A 146 13.22 0.60 9.55
N ALA A 147 13.23 1.94 9.66
CA ALA A 147 12.58 2.80 8.66
C ALA A 147 13.35 2.78 7.34
N THR A 148 12.78 2.15 6.32
CA THR A 148 13.41 1.96 5.01
C THR A 148 13.74 3.30 4.34
N ALA A 149 14.89 3.40 3.67
CA ALA A 149 15.28 4.57 2.88
C ALA A 149 14.26 4.94 1.77
N ILE A 150 13.41 3.99 1.39
CA ILE A 150 12.32 4.17 0.42
C ILE A 150 11.17 5.00 0.97
N GLY A 151 10.93 5.00 2.29
CA GLY A 151 9.91 5.83 2.93
C GLY A 151 10.07 7.31 2.57
N PRO A 152 11.20 7.93 2.94
CA PRO A 152 11.52 9.30 2.54
C PRO A 152 11.49 9.49 1.02
N PHE A 153 12.06 8.55 0.24
CA PHE A 153 12.04 8.65 -1.23
C PHE A 153 10.63 8.79 -1.81
N CYS A 154 9.70 7.88 -1.46
CA CYS A 154 8.34 7.88 -2.01
C CYS A 154 7.59 9.16 -1.65
N VAL A 155 7.76 9.66 -0.41
CA VAL A 155 7.10 10.90 0.01
C VAL A 155 7.68 12.11 -0.70
N ARG A 156 9.00 12.19 -0.86
CA ARG A 156 9.66 13.27 -1.61
C ARG A 156 9.22 13.29 -3.07
N LEU A 157 9.21 12.13 -3.72
CA LEU A 157 8.74 11.96 -5.09
C LEU A 157 7.30 12.43 -5.26
N TYR A 158 6.42 12.01 -4.35
CA TYR A 158 5.00 12.37 -4.42
C TYR A 158 4.73 13.84 -4.06
N ALA A 159 5.43 14.38 -3.06
CA ALA A 159 5.37 15.80 -2.71
C ALA A 159 5.81 16.68 -3.90
N ASP A 160 6.92 16.31 -4.55
CA ASP A 160 7.39 17.01 -5.74
C ASP A 160 6.34 16.93 -6.85
N TYR A 161 5.77 15.74 -7.14
CA TYR A 161 4.66 15.57 -8.10
C TYR A 161 3.49 16.52 -7.84
N LEU A 162 3.09 16.68 -6.58
CA LEU A 162 2.00 17.56 -6.16
C LEU A 162 2.37 19.06 -6.18
N GLY A 163 3.64 19.40 -6.37
CA GLY A 163 4.14 20.78 -6.23
C GLY A 163 4.18 21.26 -4.77
N GLU A 164 4.25 20.33 -3.83
CA GLU A 164 4.34 20.58 -2.40
C GLU A 164 5.81 20.68 -1.94
N ALA A 165 6.05 21.33 -0.80
CA ALA A 165 7.40 21.45 -0.24
C ALA A 165 7.94 20.08 0.20
N ASP A 166 9.25 19.84 0.02
CA ASP A 166 9.92 18.60 0.45
C ASP A 166 9.82 18.45 1.99
N PRO A 167 9.03 17.49 2.50
CA PRO A 167 8.84 17.32 3.94
C PRO A 167 10.06 16.70 4.62
N PHE A 168 11.02 16.20 3.85
CA PHE A 168 12.28 15.58 4.29
C PHE A 168 13.49 16.41 3.86
N LEU A 169 13.32 17.72 3.65
CA LEU A 169 14.42 18.60 3.26
C LEU A 169 15.59 18.48 4.26
N GLY A 170 16.79 18.22 3.73
CA GLY A 170 18.01 18.02 4.55
C GLY A 170 18.17 16.61 5.13
N VAL A 171 17.15 15.75 5.03
CA VAL A 171 17.32 14.32 5.25
C VAL A 171 17.91 13.73 3.98
N THR A 172 19.23 13.52 3.99
CA THR A 172 19.84 12.70 2.96
C THR A 172 19.17 11.33 3.01
N VAL A 173 18.69 10.83 1.87
CA VAL A 173 18.36 9.41 1.71
C VAL A 173 19.69 8.67 1.76
N ARG A 174 20.19 8.47 2.99
CA ARG A 174 21.60 8.22 3.34
C ARG A 174 22.21 6.97 2.71
N GLU A 175 21.42 6.18 1.98
CA GLU A 175 21.80 4.84 1.58
C GLU A 175 21.74 4.59 0.08
N LEU A 176 21.25 5.53 -0.76
CA LEU A 176 20.87 5.18 -2.14
C LEU A 176 21.11 6.30 -3.19
N PRO A 177 22.32 6.38 -3.78
CA PRO A 177 22.63 7.34 -4.85
C PRO A 177 21.65 7.29 -6.03
N ALA A 178 21.21 6.10 -6.44
CA ALA A 178 20.25 5.92 -7.53
C ALA A 178 18.91 6.63 -7.27
N TYR A 179 18.39 6.56 -6.05
CA TYR A 179 17.11 7.17 -5.69
C TYR A 179 17.21 8.70 -5.61
N GLN A 180 18.38 9.24 -5.22
CA GLN A 180 18.64 10.67 -5.25
C GLN A 180 18.68 11.21 -6.69
N THR A 181 19.39 10.52 -7.60
CA THR A 181 19.37 10.87 -9.04
C THR A 181 17.97 10.81 -9.63
N ILE A 182 17.16 9.81 -9.23
CA ILE A 182 15.75 9.75 -9.64
C ILE A 182 15.00 11.00 -9.15
N LEU A 183 15.10 11.39 -7.89
CA LEU A 183 14.42 12.58 -7.38
C LEU A 183 14.83 13.86 -8.12
N GLU A 184 16.07 13.98 -8.56
CA GLU A 184 16.57 15.14 -9.30
C GLU A 184 16.04 15.22 -10.74
N TYR A 185 15.85 14.08 -11.40
CA TYR A 185 15.61 14.03 -12.84
C TYR A 185 14.33 13.26 -13.24
N TRP A 186 13.47 12.85 -12.31
CA TRP A 186 12.25 12.09 -12.65
C TRP A 186 11.27 12.87 -13.53
N ARG A 187 11.32 14.21 -13.53
CA ARG A 187 10.54 15.06 -14.44
C ARG A 187 11.24 15.36 -15.77
N ASP A 188 12.50 14.95 -15.93
CA ASP A 188 13.26 15.28 -17.12
C ASP A 188 12.73 14.50 -18.34
N PRO A 189 12.45 15.17 -19.47
CA PRO A 189 12.02 14.50 -20.69
C PRO A 189 13.12 13.63 -21.31
N ASN A 190 14.40 13.91 -21.01
CA ASN A 190 15.51 13.07 -21.46
C ASN A 190 15.65 11.85 -20.54
N GLU A 191 15.06 10.72 -20.96
CA GLU A 191 15.10 9.45 -20.23
C GLU A 191 16.52 8.99 -19.86
N GLN A 192 17.55 9.36 -20.65
CA GLN A 192 18.93 8.92 -20.42
C GLN A 192 19.49 9.42 -19.08
N LYS A 193 18.99 10.54 -18.54
CA LYS A 193 19.45 11.08 -17.26
C LYS A 193 19.08 10.20 -16.06
N ILE A 194 17.96 9.46 -16.15
CA ILE A 194 17.49 8.58 -15.06
C ILE A 194 17.56 7.10 -15.39
N ARG A 195 17.82 6.72 -16.64
CA ARG A 195 17.82 5.33 -17.07
C ARG A 195 18.77 4.44 -16.26
N SER A 196 20.01 4.88 -16.04
CA SER A 196 20.97 4.13 -15.21
C SER A 196 20.49 4.04 -13.76
N ALA A 197 19.97 5.13 -13.21
CA ALA A 197 19.48 5.18 -11.84
C ALA A 197 18.27 4.28 -11.61
N LEU A 198 17.32 4.24 -12.55
CA LEU A 198 16.18 3.33 -12.55
C LEU A 198 16.62 1.87 -12.66
N TYR A 199 17.63 1.57 -13.48
CA TYR A 199 18.18 0.22 -13.61
C TYR A 199 18.83 -0.23 -12.30
N ASP A 200 19.65 0.63 -11.69
CA ASP A 200 20.34 0.34 -10.43
C ASP A 200 19.35 0.18 -9.27
N ALA A 201 18.34 1.04 -9.20
CA ALA A 201 17.26 0.92 -8.23
C ALA A 201 16.49 -0.40 -8.40
N GLY A 202 16.24 -0.80 -9.65
CA GLY A 202 15.62 -2.07 -9.98
C GLY A 202 16.47 -3.30 -9.64
N GLN A 203 17.77 -3.27 -9.94
CA GLN A 203 18.71 -4.33 -9.57
C GLN A 203 18.79 -4.50 -8.06
N ARG A 204 18.76 -3.38 -7.32
CA ARG A 204 18.74 -3.42 -5.87
C ARG A 204 17.46 -4.06 -5.35
N HIS A 205 16.29 -3.67 -5.87
CA HIS A 205 15.02 -4.30 -5.49
C HIS A 205 15.13 -5.82 -5.64
N VAL A 206 15.52 -6.31 -6.82
CA VAL A 206 15.71 -7.75 -7.10
C VAL A 206 16.70 -8.40 -6.11
N ALA A 207 17.81 -7.74 -5.81
CA ALA A 207 18.81 -8.26 -4.87
C ALA A 207 18.26 -8.38 -3.44
N GLN A 208 17.52 -7.37 -2.96
CA GLN A 208 16.91 -7.38 -1.63
C GLN A 208 15.80 -8.44 -1.53
N SER A 209 14.99 -8.58 -2.58
CA SER A 209 13.99 -9.64 -2.71
C SER A 209 14.56 -11.05 -2.59
N ALA A 210 15.77 -11.28 -3.11
CA ALA A 210 16.41 -12.60 -3.04
C ALA A 210 16.85 -13.01 -1.62
N LEU A 211 17.06 -12.04 -0.72
CA LEU A 211 17.54 -12.25 0.65
C LEU A 211 16.43 -12.60 1.66
N SER A 212 15.16 -12.54 1.26
CA SER A 212 13.98 -12.55 2.14
C SER A 212 13.63 -13.88 2.86
N HIS A 213 14.56 -14.83 2.96
CA HIS A 213 14.28 -16.17 3.50
C HIS A 213 14.20 -16.24 5.03
N SER A 214 14.49 -15.16 5.77
CA SER A 214 14.30 -15.12 7.23
C SER A 214 13.08 -14.28 7.57
N MET A 215 12.11 -14.87 8.26
CA MET A 215 10.85 -14.23 8.68
C MET A 215 11.01 -13.00 9.61
N MET A 216 12.23 -12.59 9.97
CA MET A 216 12.47 -11.69 11.11
C MET A 216 13.10 -10.34 10.76
N ASP A 217 13.69 -10.13 9.58
CA ASP A 217 14.45 -8.89 9.29
C ASP A 217 14.19 -8.27 7.90
N VAL A 218 13.03 -8.53 7.28
CA VAL A 218 12.82 -8.13 5.88
C VAL A 218 11.87 -6.95 5.77
N GLU A 219 12.44 -5.85 5.29
CA GLU A 219 11.81 -4.57 4.95
C GLU A 219 10.65 -4.62 3.92
N TRP A 220 10.42 -5.76 3.23
CA TRP A 220 9.62 -5.82 1.97
C TRP A 220 8.61 -6.99 1.81
N PRO A 221 7.87 -7.48 2.83
CA PRO A 221 7.14 -8.75 2.71
C PRO A 221 5.84 -8.71 1.87
N GLU A 222 5.32 -7.55 1.50
CA GLU A 222 3.96 -7.49 0.96
C GLU A 222 3.89 -7.51 -0.56
N PHE A 223 5.03 -7.29 -1.21
CA PHE A 223 5.28 -7.61 -2.61
C PHE A 223 6.79 -7.72 -2.82
N GLN A 224 7.39 -8.79 -2.30
CA GLN A 224 8.83 -9.08 -2.49
C GLN A 224 9.23 -9.17 -3.97
N SER A 225 8.28 -9.06 -4.90
CA SER A 225 8.48 -9.17 -6.34
C SER A 225 7.91 -8.01 -7.14
N PHE A 226 7.17 -7.11 -6.49
CA PHE A 226 6.54 -5.98 -7.18
C PHE A 226 7.23 -4.69 -6.77
N PRO A 227 7.97 -4.06 -7.69
CA PRO A 227 8.77 -2.86 -7.45
C PRO A 227 7.89 -1.60 -7.39
N ALA A 228 6.97 -1.55 -6.42
CA ALA A 228 5.96 -0.49 -6.33
C ALA A 228 6.59 0.90 -6.36
N GLU A 229 7.75 1.09 -5.73
CA GLU A 229 8.52 2.33 -5.75
C GLU A 229 9.04 2.71 -7.14
N ILE A 230 9.46 1.73 -7.97
CA ILE A 230 9.90 1.98 -9.34
C ILE A 230 8.69 2.28 -10.24
N LEU A 231 7.61 1.52 -10.07
CA LEU A 231 6.38 1.69 -10.84
C LEU A 231 5.68 3.00 -10.51
N ALA A 232 5.77 3.48 -9.27
CA ALA A 232 5.29 4.79 -8.88
C ALA A 232 5.98 5.89 -9.69
N ILE A 233 7.30 5.81 -9.92
CA ILE A 233 8.03 6.76 -10.78
C ILE A 233 7.45 6.73 -12.19
N LEU A 234 7.28 5.53 -12.76
CA LEU A 234 6.75 5.37 -14.12
C LEU A 234 5.33 5.94 -14.22
N LYS A 235 4.48 5.67 -13.22
CA LYS A 235 3.10 6.15 -13.20
C LYS A 235 3.01 7.66 -13.07
N LEU A 236 3.83 8.27 -12.23
CA LEU A 236 3.88 9.72 -12.08
C LEU A 236 4.44 10.40 -13.32
N ARG A 237 5.43 9.81 -14.00
CA ARG A 237 5.94 10.30 -15.28
C ARG A 237 4.86 10.27 -16.36
N GLU A 238 4.13 9.17 -16.47
CA GLU A 238 2.98 9.05 -17.38
C GLU A 238 1.93 10.14 -17.09
N ALA A 239 1.55 10.32 -15.82
CA ALA A 239 0.60 11.37 -15.40
C ALA A 239 1.12 12.78 -15.71
N PHE A 240 2.44 12.98 -15.75
CA PHE A 240 3.08 14.24 -16.13
C PHE A 240 3.26 14.42 -17.65
N GLY A 241 2.79 13.47 -18.47
CA GLY A 241 2.90 13.50 -19.93
C GLY A 241 4.31 13.22 -20.46
N LEU A 242 5.15 12.55 -19.67
CA LEU A 242 6.53 12.23 -20.04
C LEU A 242 6.61 10.91 -20.80
N PRO A 243 7.63 10.74 -21.68
CA PRO A 243 7.78 9.54 -22.48
C PRO A 243 8.01 8.30 -21.59
N ALA A 244 7.40 7.20 -22.01
CA ALA A 244 7.59 5.88 -21.42
C ALA A 244 8.97 5.30 -21.78
N PHE A 245 9.49 4.44 -20.91
CA PHE A 245 10.76 3.73 -21.11
C PHE A 245 10.58 2.50 -22.00
N SER A 246 10.28 2.71 -23.29
CA SER A 246 9.89 1.63 -24.21
C SER A 246 10.99 0.61 -24.51
N ASN A 247 12.27 0.96 -24.28
CA ASN A 247 13.43 0.12 -24.61
C ASN A 247 14.37 -0.11 -23.43
N MET A 248 13.92 0.11 -22.19
CA MET A 248 14.78 -0.10 -21.03
C MET A 248 15.03 -1.59 -20.80
N PRO A 249 16.30 -2.04 -20.67
CA PRO A 249 16.59 -3.41 -20.28
C PRO A 249 16.28 -3.55 -18.79
N TRP A 250 15.00 -3.67 -18.46
CA TRP A 250 14.58 -3.92 -17.09
C TRP A 250 15.27 -5.20 -16.60
N PRO A 251 15.78 -5.23 -15.35
CA PRO A 251 16.18 -6.47 -14.70
C PRO A 251 15.14 -7.57 -14.95
N ASP A 252 15.58 -8.82 -15.12
CA ASP A 252 14.76 -9.98 -15.52
C ASP A 252 13.43 -10.15 -14.74
N GLY A 253 13.30 -9.52 -13.55
CA GLY A 253 12.05 -9.50 -12.78
C GLY A 253 11.16 -8.26 -12.86
N LEU A 254 11.67 -7.14 -13.36
CA LEU A 254 10.90 -5.91 -13.54
C LEU A 254 10.26 -5.82 -14.93
N ALA A 255 10.79 -6.59 -15.88
CA ALA A 255 10.28 -6.70 -17.25
C ALA A 255 8.81 -7.17 -17.32
N TYR A 256 8.30 -7.80 -16.25
CA TYR A 256 6.93 -8.29 -16.21
C TYR A 256 5.92 -7.23 -15.78
N ALA A 257 6.33 -6.11 -15.17
CA ALA A 257 5.44 -5.13 -14.53
C ALA A 257 4.63 -4.26 -15.50
N ILE A 258 3.98 -4.89 -16.49
CA ILE A 258 2.92 -4.30 -17.30
C ILE A 258 1.73 -4.11 -16.37
N LEU A 259 1.37 -2.85 -16.15
CA LEU A 259 0.17 -2.46 -15.42
C LEU A 259 -0.94 -2.16 -16.41
N PRO A 260 -2.22 -2.36 -16.02
CA PRO A 260 -3.31 -1.81 -16.80
C PRO A 260 -3.19 -0.28 -16.84
N GLU A 261 -3.52 0.34 -17.98
CA GLU A 261 -3.49 1.80 -18.15
C GLU A 261 -4.34 2.50 -17.09
N THR A 262 -5.51 1.90 -16.79
CA THR A 262 -6.46 2.40 -15.81
C THR A 262 -6.91 1.31 -14.85
N PHE A 263 -6.98 1.67 -13.57
CA PHE A 263 -7.60 0.86 -12.53
C PHE A 263 -9.05 1.31 -12.36
N PRO A 264 -10.05 0.45 -12.60
CA PRO A 264 -11.46 0.83 -12.41
C PRO A 264 -11.73 1.36 -10.99
N PRO A 265 -12.69 2.29 -10.82
CA PRO A 265 -13.12 2.71 -9.50
C PRO A 265 -13.69 1.53 -8.71
N VAL A 266 -13.27 1.40 -7.46
CA VAL A 266 -13.74 0.37 -6.53
C VAL A 266 -14.43 1.10 -5.38
N PRO A 267 -15.66 0.73 -4.99
CA PRO A 267 -16.30 1.38 -3.85
C PRO A 267 -15.55 1.07 -2.56
N TYR A 268 -15.59 2.01 -1.61
CA TYR A 268 -15.13 1.74 -0.24
C TYR A 268 -15.94 0.59 0.35
N PRO A 269 -15.29 -0.47 0.88
CA PRO A 269 -16.03 -1.58 1.44
C PRO A 269 -16.76 -1.17 2.72
N ASP A 270 -17.96 -1.72 2.92
CA ASP A 270 -18.89 -1.35 4.00
C ASP A 270 -18.24 -1.40 5.39
N PHE A 271 -17.32 -2.34 5.62
CA PHE A 271 -16.63 -2.45 6.91
C PHE A 271 -15.69 -1.27 7.17
N LEU A 272 -14.98 -0.76 6.15
CA LEU A 272 -14.13 0.43 6.30
C LEU A 272 -15.00 1.67 6.50
N THR A 273 -16.10 1.77 5.76
CA THR A 273 -17.08 2.84 5.93
C THR A 273 -17.62 2.87 7.37
N ALA A 274 -18.09 1.72 7.88
CA ALA A 274 -18.58 1.59 9.24
C ALA A 274 -17.49 1.89 10.29
N LEU A 275 -16.25 1.47 10.04
CA LEU A 275 -15.10 1.76 10.88
C LEU A 275 -14.83 3.26 10.98
N ILE A 276 -14.68 3.94 9.83
CA ILE A 276 -14.42 5.38 9.76
C ILE A 276 -15.55 6.17 10.44
N GLN A 277 -16.81 5.78 10.21
CA GLN A 277 -17.96 6.39 10.89
C GLN A 277 -17.93 6.15 12.40
N SER A 278 -17.58 4.94 12.85
CA SER A 278 -17.46 4.62 14.27
C SER A 278 -16.36 5.46 14.93
N ILE A 279 -15.19 5.59 14.29
CA ILE A 279 -14.09 6.43 14.79
C ILE A 279 -14.55 7.89 14.89
N ARG A 280 -15.15 8.45 13.82
CA ARG A 280 -15.66 9.82 13.81
C ARG A 280 -16.66 10.10 14.94
N LYS A 281 -17.55 9.15 15.22
CA LYS A 281 -18.60 9.30 16.25
C LYS A 281 -18.07 9.07 17.67
N LYS A 282 -17.33 7.98 17.89
CA LYS A 282 -16.99 7.49 19.23
C LYS A 282 -15.63 7.98 19.71
N ALA A 283 -14.76 8.37 18.79
CA ALA A 283 -13.38 8.72 19.09
C ALA A 283 -12.90 9.90 18.21
N PRO A 284 -13.54 11.08 18.33
CA PRO A 284 -13.31 12.22 17.44
C PRO A 284 -11.87 12.74 17.46
N ALA A 285 -11.11 12.49 18.52
CA ALA A 285 -9.69 12.80 18.61
C ALA A 285 -8.82 12.04 17.58
N PHE A 286 -9.35 10.99 16.94
CA PHE A 286 -8.63 10.18 15.95
C PHE A 286 -9.16 10.33 14.51
N ARG A 287 -10.02 11.31 14.24
CA ARG A 287 -10.67 11.45 12.92
C ARG A 287 -9.83 12.16 11.86
N ASP A 288 -8.78 12.86 12.27
CA ASP A 288 -8.05 13.80 11.40
C ASP A 288 -7.32 13.07 10.28
N GLY A 289 -7.58 13.45 9.04
CA GLY A 289 -6.98 12.83 7.86
C GLY A 289 -7.53 11.44 7.52
N LEU A 290 -8.71 11.05 8.04
CA LEU A 290 -9.44 9.88 7.53
C LEU A 290 -10.16 10.20 6.21
N PRO A 291 -10.28 9.21 5.28
CA PRO A 291 -10.95 9.40 3.99
C PRO A 291 -12.37 9.96 4.10
N THR A 292 -12.77 10.81 3.16
CA THR A 292 -14.15 11.30 3.08
C THR A 292 -15.05 10.23 2.46
N ILE A 293 -16.09 9.78 3.19
CA ILE A 293 -16.99 8.73 2.73
C ILE A 293 -17.97 9.24 1.64
N ASP A 294 -18.17 10.56 1.57
CA ASP A 294 -19.19 11.17 0.71
C ASP A 294 -18.79 11.23 -0.79
N SER A 295 -17.55 10.87 -1.15
CA SER A 295 -17.01 11.02 -2.52
C SER A 295 -17.22 9.81 -3.44
N VAL A 296 -17.75 8.67 -2.96
CA VAL A 296 -17.78 7.41 -3.76
C VAL A 296 -19.21 6.91 -4.05
N GLY A 297 -20.23 7.66 -3.64
CA GLY A 297 -21.65 7.23 -3.67
C GLY A 297 -22.49 7.55 -4.91
N GLN A 298 -21.91 7.99 -6.04
CA GLN A 298 -22.70 8.29 -7.26
C GLN A 298 -22.11 7.73 -8.57
N ALA A 299 -21.41 6.60 -8.53
CA ALA A 299 -21.38 5.75 -9.72
C ALA A 299 -22.72 5.00 -9.76
N GLN A 300 -23.62 5.40 -10.67
CA GLN A 300 -24.88 4.69 -10.93
C GLN A 300 -24.59 3.21 -11.21
N ALA A 301 -24.98 2.34 -10.29
CA ALA A 301 -24.96 0.90 -10.53
C ALA A 301 -26.00 0.58 -11.62
N PRO A 302 -25.64 -0.02 -12.76
CA PRO A 302 -26.64 -0.66 -13.60
C PRO A 302 -27.20 -1.85 -12.82
N GLY A 303 -28.53 -1.95 -12.83
CA GLY A 303 -29.31 -2.82 -11.97
C GLY A 303 -28.88 -4.29 -12.00
N ASP A 304 -28.57 -4.82 -10.83
CA ASP A 304 -29.23 -5.99 -10.23
C ASP A 304 -28.53 -6.26 -8.88
N LYS A 305 -29.22 -5.99 -7.77
CA LYS A 305 -28.68 -6.21 -6.41
C LYS A 305 -28.53 -7.69 -6.06
N SER A 306 -28.93 -8.61 -6.95
CA SER A 306 -28.85 -10.06 -6.75
C SER A 306 -27.47 -10.66 -7.05
N GLN A 307 -26.54 -9.90 -7.65
CA GLN A 307 -25.20 -10.39 -8.04
C GLN A 307 -24.03 -9.84 -7.20
N ASN A 308 -24.28 -9.28 -6.02
CA ASN A 308 -23.18 -8.86 -5.14
C ASN A 308 -22.45 -10.10 -4.55
N PRO A 309 -21.15 -10.32 -4.86
CA PRO A 309 -20.39 -11.46 -4.36
C PRO A 309 -20.27 -11.50 -2.82
N PHE A 310 -20.47 -10.38 -2.12
CA PHE A 310 -20.53 -10.33 -0.66
C PHE A 310 -21.76 -11.04 -0.08
N THR A 311 -22.90 -11.03 -0.77
CA THR A 311 -24.12 -11.70 -0.30
C THR A 311 -23.99 -13.23 -0.40
N ARG A 312 -23.13 -13.72 -1.32
CA ARG A 312 -22.86 -15.15 -1.51
C ARG A 312 -21.90 -15.71 -0.45
N ILE A 313 -20.95 -14.89 0.01
CA ILE A 313 -20.02 -15.26 1.10
C ILE A 313 -20.76 -15.32 2.44
N LEU A 314 -21.68 -14.40 2.73
CA LEU A 314 -22.45 -14.43 3.99
C LEU A 314 -23.40 -15.64 4.10
N ARG A 315 -23.94 -16.15 2.99
CA ARG A 315 -24.75 -17.38 2.95
C ARG A 315 -23.94 -18.67 3.15
N LEU A 316 -22.66 -18.68 2.75
CA LEU A 316 -21.78 -19.85 2.91
C LEU A 316 -21.24 -20.02 4.34
N VAL A 317 -21.34 -18.99 5.18
CA VAL A 317 -20.84 -19.01 6.58
C VAL A 317 -21.99 -19.17 7.61
N GLY A 318 -23.24 -19.35 7.17
CA GLY A 318 -24.35 -19.74 8.05
C GLY A 318 -24.81 -18.67 9.06
N ILE A 319 -24.55 -17.37 8.82
CA ILE A 319 -24.91 -16.27 9.74
C ILE A 319 -26.11 -15.46 9.23
N THR A 320 -27.07 -16.13 8.62
CA THR A 320 -28.44 -15.60 8.51
C THR A 320 -29.40 -16.72 8.85
N ARG A 321 -29.95 -16.70 10.07
CA ARG A 321 -31.25 -17.31 10.30
C ARG A 321 -32.27 -16.39 9.64
N ASP A 322 -32.82 -16.83 8.52
CA ASP A 322 -34.10 -16.33 8.07
C ASP A 322 -35.13 -16.58 9.19
N ARG A 323 -36.13 -15.70 9.28
CA ARG A 323 -37.21 -15.78 10.26
C ARG A 323 -37.85 -17.17 10.33
#